data_AF-A0A1J5MVU8-F1
#
_entry.id   AF-A0A1J5MVU8-F1
#
_cell.length_a   1.000
_cell.length_b   1.000
_cell.length_c   1.000
_cell.angle_alpha   90.00
_cell.angle_beta   90.00
_cell.angle_gamma   90.00
#
_symmetry.space_group_name_H-M   'P 1'
#
loop_
_entity.id
_entity.type
_entity.pdbx_description
1 polymer ?
#
loop_
_entity_poly.entity_id
_entity_poly.type
_entity_poly.pdbx_seq_one_letter_code
_entity_poly.pdbx_strand_id
1 'polypeptide(L)'
;MSNDMTISKYLEPKELAAFFRELADAVENGGHDEFACVDDFRKIKIGVKSEYGQISLKAKFKAAKPCAPDVVGEDGEIVKPKYKDLKKRMRGSFKMLVKMAHEGTMPPKEAVDAFLADSALMVTYPGYGDEYYESYGKACAELKAAFESGELERMHAAVDALVHEKSRCHAKYD
;
A
#
# COMPACT_ATOMS: atom_id res chain seq x y z
N MET A 1 -10.37 14.16 -1.78
CA MET A 1 -10.29 14.22 -3.26
C MET A 1 -9.27 13.18 -3.74
N SER A 2 -9.57 12.45 -4.82
CA SER A 2 -8.71 11.33 -5.27
C SER A 2 -7.48 11.86 -6.01
N ASN A 3 -6.28 11.69 -5.43
CA ASN A 3 -4.99 11.95 -6.11
C ASN A 3 -4.64 10.83 -7.10
N ASP A 4 -5.59 10.42 -7.93
CA ASP A 4 -5.39 9.44 -8.98
C ASP A 4 -5.23 10.19 -10.30
N MET A 5 -4.02 10.25 -10.86
CA MET A 5 -3.81 10.80 -12.19
C MET A 5 -4.17 9.76 -13.25
N THR A 6 -5.01 10.13 -14.22
CA THR A 6 -5.40 9.23 -15.32
C THR A 6 -5.09 9.90 -16.65
N ILE A 7 -4.21 9.30 -17.44
CA ILE A 7 -3.94 9.67 -18.83
C ILE A 7 -4.73 8.70 -19.71
N SER A 8 -5.52 9.22 -20.65
CA SER A 8 -6.24 8.44 -21.65
C SER A 8 -6.00 9.05 -23.02
N LYS A 9 -5.28 8.35 -23.91
CA LYS A 9 -4.90 8.82 -25.24
C LYS A 9 -5.17 7.75 -26.30
N TYR A 10 -5.47 8.17 -27.52
CA TYR A 10 -5.44 7.33 -28.70
C TYR A 10 -4.14 7.66 -29.44
N LEU A 11 -3.33 6.65 -29.74
CA LEU A 11 -1.97 6.79 -30.23
C LEU A 11 -1.69 5.82 -31.38
N GLU A 12 -0.73 6.17 -32.21
CA GLU A 12 -0.07 5.24 -33.14
C GLU A 12 1.04 4.42 -32.44
N PRO A 13 1.50 3.30 -33.03
CA PRO A 13 2.56 2.47 -32.44
C PRO A 13 3.85 3.23 -32.10
N LYS A 14 4.22 4.22 -32.93
CA LYS A 14 5.40 5.06 -32.70
C LYS A 14 5.22 6.01 -31.52
N GLU A 15 4.02 6.57 -31.36
CA GLU A 15 3.68 7.47 -30.27
C GLU A 15 3.54 6.72 -28.95
N LEU A 16 3.05 5.48 -28.97
CA LEU A 16 3.05 4.60 -27.81
C LEU A 16 4.48 4.31 -27.32
N ALA A 17 5.41 4.03 -28.25
CA ALA A 17 6.81 3.79 -27.90
C ALA A 17 7.47 5.05 -27.33
N ALA A 18 7.15 6.24 -27.85
CA ALA A 18 7.59 7.51 -27.29
C ALA A 18 7.04 7.71 -25.87
N PHE A 19 5.74 7.45 -25.66
CA PHE A 19 5.11 7.55 -24.34
C PHE A 19 5.80 6.66 -23.29
N PHE A 20 6.17 5.43 -23.63
CA PHE A 20 6.87 4.56 -22.67
C PHE A 20 8.28 5.02 -22.34
N ARG A 21 8.97 5.69 -23.27
CA ARG A 21 10.30 6.28 -23.02
C ARG A 21 10.18 7.50 -22.13
N GLU A 22 9.25 8.41 -22.42
CA GLU A 22 8.98 9.56 -21.57
C GLU A 22 8.55 9.14 -20.17
N LEU A 23 7.74 8.08 -20.06
CA LEU A 23 7.37 7.52 -18.77
C LEU A 23 8.58 6.94 -18.02
N ALA A 24 9.49 6.24 -18.72
CA ALA A 24 10.70 5.72 -18.11
C ALA A 24 11.60 6.87 -17.61
N ASP A 25 11.81 7.89 -18.45
CA ASP A 25 12.59 9.08 -18.11
C ASP A 25 11.99 9.83 -16.91
N ALA A 26 10.65 9.93 -16.84
CA ALA A 26 9.93 10.56 -15.73
C ALA A 26 10.01 9.75 -14.42
N VAL A 27 10.07 8.42 -14.49
CA VAL A 27 10.28 7.56 -13.30
C VAL A 27 11.71 7.68 -12.79
N GLU A 28 12.70 7.81 -13.68
CA GLU A 28 14.11 7.87 -13.31
C GLU A 28 14.56 9.26 -12.82
N ASN A 29 14.11 10.33 -13.49
CA ASN A 29 14.61 11.69 -13.26
C ASN A 29 13.62 12.63 -12.54
N GLY A 30 12.42 12.13 -12.25
CA GLY A 30 11.32 12.92 -11.70
C GLY A 30 10.43 13.48 -12.81
N GLY A 31 9.12 13.37 -12.61
CA GLY A 31 8.13 13.70 -13.64
C GLY A 31 8.00 15.19 -13.91
N HIS A 32 7.86 15.56 -15.19
CA HIS A 32 7.57 16.93 -15.64
C HIS A 32 6.27 16.92 -16.47
N ASP A 33 5.59 18.06 -16.55
CA ASP A 33 4.34 18.27 -17.31
C ASP A 33 3.24 17.24 -17.01
N GLU A 34 2.87 16.41 -17.99
CA GLU A 34 1.81 15.41 -17.90
C GLU A 34 2.15 14.24 -16.97
N PHE A 35 3.40 14.15 -16.51
CA PHE A 35 3.91 13.14 -15.57
C PHE A 35 4.20 13.71 -14.18
N ALA A 36 3.69 14.89 -13.85
CA ALA A 36 3.81 15.43 -12.49
C ALA A 36 3.34 14.38 -11.46
N CYS A 37 4.18 14.07 -10.46
CA CYS A 37 3.98 13.05 -9.42
C CYS A 37 4.22 11.57 -9.83
N VAL A 38 4.99 11.31 -10.89
CA VAL A 38 5.44 9.95 -11.30
C VAL A 38 6.68 9.47 -10.53
N ASP A 39 7.23 10.29 -9.66
CA ASP A 39 8.33 10.00 -8.75
C ASP A 39 7.89 9.32 -7.44
N ASP A 40 6.68 9.62 -6.95
CA ASP A 40 6.15 9.06 -5.68
C ASP A 40 4.90 8.20 -5.92
N PHE A 41 4.95 7.26 -6.87
CA PHE A 41 3.82 6.37 -7.16
C PHE A 41 3.80 5.09 -6.32
N ARG A 42 2.63 4.73 -5.80
CA ARG A 42 2.35 3.41 -5.22
C ARG A 42 2.10 2.34 -6.27
N LYS A 43 1.44 2.75 -7.35
CA LYS A 43 0.92 1.83 -8.36
C LYS A 43 0.68 2.55 -9.67
N ILE A 44 1.30 2.04 -10.73
CA ILE A 44 0.96 2.38 -12.11
C ILE A 44 0.11 1.24 -12.68
N LYS A 45 -1.01 1.57 -13.33
CA LYS A 45 -1.79 0.64 -14.13
C LYS A 45 -1.85 1.16 -15.56
N ILE A 46 -1.27 0.43 -16.50
CA ILE A 46 -1.32 0.76 -17.92
C ILE A 46 -2.18 -0.28 -18.62
N GLY A 47 -3.23 0.18 -19.28
CA GLY A 47 -4.03 -0.62 -20.21
C GLY A 47 -3.78 -0.13 -21.62
N VAL A 48 -3.36 -1.03 -22.50
CA VAL A 48 -3.17 -0.76 -23.92
C VAL A 48 -4.13 -1.67 -24.67
N LYS A 49 -4.96 -1.10 -25.54
CA LYS A 49 -5.87 -1.84 -26.42
C LYS A 49 -5.63 -1.43 -27.85
N SER A 50 -5.55 -2.39 -28.75
CA SER A 50 -5.55 -2.15 -30.20
C SER A 50 -6.96 -2.40 -30.72
N GLU A 51 -7.70 -1.35 -31.05
CA GLU A 51 -9.07 -1.45 -31.58
C GLU A 51 -9.15 -0.63 -32.88
N TYR A 52 -9.63 -1.25 -33.96
CA TYR A 52 -9.84 -0.61 -35.27
C TYR A 52 -8.61 0.11 -35.88
N GLY A 53 -7.39 -0.37 -35.64
CA GLY A 53 -6.17 0.23 -36.18
C GLY A 53 -5.64 1.43 -35.40
N GLN A 54 -6.27 1.79 -34.28
CA GLN A 54 -5.77 2.77 -33.32
C GLN A 54 -5.45 2.10 -31.98
N ILE A 55 -4.44 2.60 -31.29
CA ILE A 55 -4.08 2.13 -29.95
C ILE A 55 -4.74 3.04 -28.91
N SER A 56 -5.64 2.52 -28.11
CA SER A 56 -6.14 3.18 -26.91
C SER A 56 -5.22 2.88 -25.73
N LEU A 57 -4.56 3.91 -25.22
CA LEU A 57 -3.73 3.88 -24.03
C LEU A 57 -4.48 4.50 -22.84
N LYS A 58 -4.54 3.78 -21.73
CA LYS A 58 -5.06 4.27 -20.45
C LYS A 58 -4.05 4.01 -19.34
N ALA A 59 -3.34 5.04 -18.90
CA ALA A 59 -2.42 4.98 -17.78
C ALA A 59 -3.06 5.60 -16.53
N LYS A 60 -3.05 4.88 -15.41
CA LYS A 60 -3.49 5.37 -14.11
C LYS A 60 -2.34 5.32 -13.12
N PHE A 61 -2.03 6.45 -12.52
CA PHE A 61 -1.01 6.62 -11.51
C PHE A 61 -1.69 6.83 -10.16
N LYS A 62 -1.35 5.98 -9.19
CA LYS A 62 -1.77 6.12 -7.81
C LYS A 62 -0.55 6.52 -7.00
N ALA A 63 -0.56 7.69 -6.39
CA ALA A 63 0.52 8.16 -5.52
C ALA A 63 0.69 7.23 -4.29
N ALA A 64 1.95 7.06 -3.84
CA ALA A 64 2.38 6.30 -2.67
C ALA A 64 1.88 6.93 -1.38
N LYS A 65 1.92 8.26 -1.34
CA LYS A 65 1.20 9.06 -0.36
C LYS A 65 -0.13 9.54 -0.92
N PRO A 66 -1.26 9.35 -0.22
CA PRO A 66 -2.35 10.27 -0.43
C PRO A 66 -1.85 11.67 0.00
N CYS A 67 -1.80 12.63 -0.91
CA CYS A 67 -2.05 14.04 -0.53
C CYS A 67 -3.55 14.16 -0.15
N ALA A 68 -4.00 13.36 0.82
CA ALA A 68 -5.13 13.73 1.61
C ALA A 68 -4.52 14.11 2.95
N PRO A 69 -4.68 15.37 3.41
CA PRO A 69 -4.62 15.60 4.85
C PRO A 69 -5.59 14.62 5.52
N ASP A 70 -5.45 14.42 6.83
CA ASP A 70 -6.58 14.01 7.64
C ASP A 70 -7.84 14.66 7.05
N VAL A 71 -8.76 13.83 6.55
CA VAL A 71 -10.05 14.34 6.07
C VAL A 71 -10.74 14.80 7.33
N VAL A 72 -10.47 16.04 7.70
CA VAL A 72 -11.26 16.85 8.61
C VAL A 72 -12.63 16.90 7.97
N GLY A 73 -13.59 16.20 8.58
CA GLY A 73 -14.99 16.51 8.37
C GLY A 73 -15.24 17.99 8.72
N GLU A 74 -16.35 18.55 8.26
CA GLU A 74 -16.76 19.93 8.57
C GLU A 74 -16.83 20.23 10.09
N ASP A 75 -16.73 19.20 10.95
CA ASP A 75 -16.74 19.27 12.42
C ASP A 75 -15.41 18.91 13.11
N GLY A 76 -14.29 18.77 12.37
CA GLY A 76 -12.98 18.48 12.97
C GLY A 76 -12.75 17.04 13.44
N GLU A 77 -13.67 16.11 13.14
CA GLU A 77 -13.45 14.67 13.34
C GLU A 77 -12.68 14.04 12.17
N ILE A 78 -11.65 13.25 12.50
CA ILE A 78 -10.85 12.48 11.54
C ILE A 78 -11.73 11.36 10.95
N VAL A 79 -12.12 11.49 9.69
CA VAL A 79 -12.93 10.47 9.01
C VAL A 79 -12.09 9.22 8.77
N LYS A 80 -12.34 8.17 9.57
CA LYS A 80 -11.70 6.86 9.40
C LYS A 80 -12.05 6.26 8.02
N PRO A 81 -11.09 5.63 7.32
CA PRO A 81 -11.36 4.95 6.05
C PRO A 81 -12.32 3.77 6.25
N LYS A 82 -12.93 3.28 5.17
CA LYS A 82 -13.75 2.05 5.25
C LYS A 82 -12.86 0.87 5.65
N TYR A 83 -13.32 0.05 6.61
CA TYR A 83 -12.57 -1.10 7.14
C TYR A 83 -12.07 -2.06 6.05
N LYS A 84 -12.89 -2.32 5.01
CA LYS A 84 -12.51 -3.16 3.87
C LYS A 84 -11.31 -2.61 3.08
N ASP A 85 -11.23 -1.29 2.91
CA ASP A 85 -10.13 -0.65 2.19
C ASP A 85 -8.85 -0.65 3.04
N LEU A 86 -8.98 -0.47 4.35
CA LEU A 86 -7.90 -0.62 5.32
C LEU A 86 -7.30 -2.04 5.27
N LYS A 87 -8.12 -3.09 5.42
CA LYS A 87 -7.67 -4.49 5.36
C LYS A 87 -6.99 -4.83 4.02
N LYS A 88 -7.49 -4.26 2.91
CA LYS A 88 -6.88 -4.42 1.59
C LYS A 88 -5.50 -3.77 1.52
N ARG A 89 -5.33 -2.59 2.13
CA ARG A 89 -4.05 -1.88 2.22
C ARG A 89 -3.04 -2.69 3.06
N MET A 90 -3.46 -3.12 4.25
CA MET A 90 -2.66 -3.95 5.16
C MET A 90 -2.17 -5.25 4.53
N ARG A 91 -3.01 -5.92 3.74
CA ARG A 91 -2.64 -7.19 3.08
C ARG A 91 -1.36 -7.07 2.24
N GLY A 92 -1.13 -5.92 1.61
CA GLY A 92 0.04 -5.68 0.77
C GLY A 92 1.34 -5.63 1.58
N SER A 93 1.38 -4.77 2.60
CA SER A 93 2.55 -4.66 3.50
C SER A 93 2.75 -5.95 4.30
N PHE A 94 1.68 -6.56 4.82
CA PHE A 94 1.79 -7.82 5.57
C PHE A 94 2.40 -8.96 4.75
N LYS A 95 2.01 -9.10 3.47
CA LYS A 95 2.61 -10.12 2.59
C LYS A 95 4.10 -9.89 2.38
N MET A 96 4.54 -8.63 2.29
CA MET A 96 5.96 -8.28 2.17
C MET A 96 6.72 -8.64 3.45
N LEU A 97 6.17 -8.29 4.63
CA LEU A 97 6.77 -8.63 5.92
C LEU A 97 6.95 -10.13 6.10
N VAL A 98 5.92 -10.93 5.81
CA VAL A 98 5.99 -12.41 5.87
C VAL A 98 7.05 -12.95 4.91
N LYS A 99 7.08 -12.45 3.67
CA LYS A 99 8.06 -12.87 2.68
C LYS A 99 9.49 -12.59 3.15
N MET A 100 9.77 -11.36 3.60
CA MET A 100 11.12 -10.95 3.97
C MET A 100 11.60 -11.61 5.26
N ALA A 101 10.70 -11.82 6.23
CA ALA A 101 10.98 -12.65 7.38
C ALA A 101 11.43 -14.05 6.94
N HIS A 102 10.65 -14.75 6.11
CA HIS A 102 11.01 -16.09 5.61
C HIS A 102 12.32 -16.11 4.80
N GLU A 103 12.65 -15.03 4.10
CA GLU A 103 13.90 -14.87 3.36
C GLU A 103 15.09 -14.50 4.26
N GLY A 104 14.87 -14.26 5.55
CA GLY A 104 15.91 -13.85 6.49
C GLY A 104 16.45 -12.45 6.20
N THR A 105 15.59 -11.55 5.72
CA THR A 105 15.97 -10.17 5.38
C THR A 105 15.11 -9.15 6.10
N MET A 106 15.71 -8.01 6.44
CA MET A 106 15.00 -6.90 7.06
C MET A 106 14.12 -6.20 6.01
N PRO A 107 12.82 -5.96 6.30
CA PRO A 107 11.95 -5.24 5.41
C PRO A 107 12.30 -3.75 5.33
N PRO A 108 11.90 -3.05 4.24
CA PRO A 108 11.98 -1.60 4.18
C PRO A 108 11.21 -0.96 5.33
N LYS A 109 11.77 0.11 5.91
CA LYS A 109 11.16 0.84 7.03
C LYS A 109 9.75 1.34 6.69
N GLU A 110 9.55 1.79 5.46
CA GLU A 110 8.28 2.29 4.96
C GLU A 110 7.19 1.21 4.99
N ALA A 111 7.56 -0.04 4.72
CA ALA A 111 6.62 -1.17 4.76
C ALA A 111 6.20 -1.52 6.18
N VAL A 112 7.14 -1.45 7.13
CA VAL A 112 6.90 -1.68 8.56
C VAL A 112 6.03 -0.57 9.14
N ASP A 113 6.40 0.70 8.90
CA ASP A 113 5.66 1.86 9.39
C ASP A 113 4.22 1.87 8.84
N ALA A 114 4.06 1.60 7.55
CA ALA A 114 2.73 1.54 6.93
C ALA A 114 1.86 0.41 7.50
N PHE A 115 2.44 -0.77 7.76
CA PHE A 115 1.72 -1.86 8.40
C PHE A 115 1.32 -1.49 9.83
N LEU A 116 2.25 -1.00 10.65
CA LEU A 116 1.99 -0.65 12.05
C LEU A 116 0.96 0.48 12.18
N ALA A 117 1.01 1.49 11.31
CA ALA A 117 0.02 2.56 11.29
C ALA A 117 -1.38 2.03 10.94
N ASP A 118 -1.48 1.16 9.93
CA ASP A 118 -2.76 0.55 9.57
C ASP A 118 -3.27 -0.42 10.66
N SER A 119 -2.38 -1.15 11.32
CA SER A 119 -2.68 -2.03 12.45
C SER A 119 -3.23 -1.26 13.64
N ALA A 120 -2.59 -0.14 14.00
CA ALA A 120 -3.06 0.74 15.07
C ALA A 120 -4.44 1.31 14.76
N LEU A 121 -4.71 1.66 13.51
CA LEU A 121 -6.02 2.12 13.08
C LEU A 121 -7.06 0.98 13.11
N MET A 122 -6.69 -0.23 12.66
CA MET A 122 -7.57 -1.40 12.58
C MET A 122 -8.17 -1.78 13.94
N VAL A 123 -7.38 -1.76 15.00
CA VAL A 123 -7.83 -2.13 16.36
C VAL A 123 -8.80 -1.10 16.97
N THR A 124 -9.04 0.03 16.31
CA THR A 124 -10.04 1.02 16.75
C THR A 124 -11.44 0.80 16.15
N TYR A 125 -11.62 -0.21 15.29
CA TYR A 125 -12.92 -0.54 14.70
C TYR A 125 -13.62 -1.59 15.55
N PRO A 126 -14.78 -1.30 16.17
CA PRO A 126 -15.51 -2.29 16.96
C PRO A 126 -16.17 -3.35 16.08
N GLY A 127 -16.33 -4.56 16.62
CA GLY A 127 -17.06 -5.67 16.01
C GLY A 127 -16.29 -6.48 14.97
N TYR A 128 -14.96 -6.33 14.85
CA TYR A 128 -14.14 -7.05 13.86
C TYR A 128 -13.10 -7.98 14.48
N GLY A 129 -13.39 -8.50 15.68
CA GLY A 129 -12.51 -9.38 16.44
C GLY A 129 -11.89 -8.72 17.66
N ASP A 130 -12.65 -7.86 18.34
CA ASP A 130 -12.22 -7.03 19.48
C ASP A 130 -11.51 -7.84 20.58
N GLU A 131 -11.92 -9.10 20.80
CA GLU A 131 -11.28 -10.01 21.76
C GLU A 131 -9.82 -10.37 21.40
N TYR A 132 -9.42 -10.19 20.14
CA TYR A 132 -8.07 -10.47 19.64
C TYR A 132 -7.22 -9.20 19.53
N TYR A 133 -7.78 -8.00 19.75
CA TYR A 133 -7.04 -6.75 19.54
C TYR A 133 -5.88 -6.56 20.51
N GLU A 134 -6.03 -7.03 21.76
CA GLU A 134 -4.97 -6.93 22.75
C GLU A 134 -3.75 -7.81 22.39
N SER A 135 -4.00 -9.08 22.04
CA SER A 135 -2.93 -10.01 21.64
C SER A 135 -2.27 -9.58 20.33
N TYR A 136 -3.08 -9.14 19.36
CA TYR A 136 -2.58 -8.58 18.11
C TYR A 136 -1.72 -7.32 18.31
N GLY A 137 -2.15 -6.42 19.21
CA GLY A 137 -1.41 -5.20 19.55
C GLY A 137 -0.04 -5.50 20.17
N LYS A 138 0.04 -6.51 21.05
CA LYS A 138 1.32 -6.98 21.61
C LYS A 138 2.27 -7.51 20.52
N ALA A 139 1.76 -8.29 19.57
CA ALA A 139 2.57 -8.77 18.44
C ALA A 139 3.06 -7.63 17.54
N CYS A 140 2.24 -6.58 17.32
CA CYS A 140 2.67 -5.38 16.60
C CYS A 140 3.75 -4.60 17.34
N ALA A 141 3.65 -4.49 18.67
CA ALA A 141 4.67 -3.84 19.50
C ALA A 141 6.00 -4.61 19.47
N GLU A 142 5.96 -5.94 19.51
CA GLU A 142 7.17 -6.78 19.39
C GLU A 142 7.80 -6.65 18.00
N LEU A 143 6.99 -6.65 16.93
CA LEU A 143 7.49 -6.40 15.57
C LEU A 143 8.22 -5.06 15.48
N LYS A 144 7.64 -4.00 16.06
CA LYS A 144 8.26 -2.67 16.09
C LYS A 144 9.60 -2.70 16.83
N ALA A 145 9.61 -3.26 18.04
CA ALA A 145 10.81 -3.32 18.87
C ALA A 145 11.94 -4.12 18.19
N ALA A 146 11.63 -5.29 17.65
CA ALA A 146 12.59 -6.13 16.94
C ALA A 146 13.12 -5.47 15.65
N PHE A 147 12.26 -4.73 14.94
CA PHE A 147 12.67 -3.98 13.77
C PHE A 147 13.62 -2.83 14.12
N GLU A 148 13.30 -2.06 15.16
CA GLU A 148 14.12 -0.93 15.64
C GLU A 148 15.46 -1.39 16.21
N SER A 149 15.54 -2.58 16.81
CA SER A 149 16.78 -3.16 17.31
C SER A 149 17.60 -3.92 16.25
N GLY A 150 17.04 -4.15 15.05
CA GLY A 150 17.69 -4.90 13.99
C GLY A 150 17.77 -6.41 14.25
N GLU A 151 16.97 -6.94 15.17
CA GLU A 151 16.99 -8.34 15.57
C GLU A 151 16.09 -9.19 14.66
N LEU A 152 16.69 -9.73 13.60
CA LEU A 152 15.98 -10.48 12.56
C LEU A 152 15.19 -11.68 13.09
N GLU A 153 15.75 -12.47 14.01
CA GLU A 153 15.06 -13.65 14.57
C GLU A 153 13.84 -13.26 15.41
N ARG A 154 13.96 -12.20 16.22
CA ARG A 154 12.82 -11.65 16.97
C ARG A 154 11.76 -11.09 16.04
N MET A 155 12.18 -10.43 14.96
CA MET A 155 11.26 -9.93 13.94
C MET A 155 10.51 -11.09 13.26
N HIS A 156 11.21 -12.18 12.93
CA HIS A 156 10.59 -13.39 12.38
C HIS A 156 9.52 -13.95 13.33
N ALA A 157 9.88 -14.14 14.60
CA ALA A 157 8.94 -14.62 15.62
C ALA A 157 7.72 -13.70 15.78
N ALA A 158 7.92 -12.38 15.73
CA ALA A 158 6.83 -11.42 15.78
C ALA A 158 5.90 -11.51 14.55
N VAL A 159 6.47 -11.71 13.36
CA VAL A 159 5.70 -11.91 12.12
C VAL A 159 4.90 -13.22 12.19
N ASP A 160 5.48 -14.30 12.70
CA ASP A 160 4.76 -15.57 12.89
C ASP A 160 3.60 -15.43 13.89
N ALA A 161 3.81 -14.70 14.99
CA ALA A 161 2.76 -14.38 15.94
C ALA A 161 1.61 -13.60 15.26
N LEU A 162 1.92 -12.63 14.39
CA LEU A 162 0.92 -11.89 13.62
C LEU A 162 0.16 -12.80 12.62
N VAL A 163 0.83 -13.76 12.00
CA VAL A 163 0.20 -14.76 11.12
C VAL A 163 -0.77 -15.64 11.93
N HIS A 164 -0.37 -16.05 13.12
CA HIS A 164 -1.19 -16.83 14.03
C HIS A 164 -2.43 -16.05 14.48
N GLU A 165 -2.27 -14.83 14.97
CA GLU A 165 -3.40 -13.98 15.40
C GLU A 165 -4.36 -13.70 14.26
N LYS A 166 -3.85 -13.42 13.05
CA LYS A 166 -4.68 -13.26 11.85
C LYS A 166 -5.51 -14.51 11.59
N SER A 167 -4.89 -15.69 11.65
CA SER A 167 -5.57 -16.96 11.36
C SER A 167 -6.62 -17.29 12.41
N ARG A 168 -6.33 -17.04 13.69
CA ARG A 168 -7.25 -17.23 14.81
C ARG A 168 -8.49 -16.31 14.69
N CYS A 169 -8.29 -15.04 14.36
CA CYS A 169 -9.40 -14.11 14.14
C CYS A 169 -10.25 -14.50 12.91
N HIS A 170 -9.60 -14.82 11.79
CA HIS A 170 -10.30 -15.18 10.56
C HIS A 170 -11.08 -16.51 10.72
N ALA A 171 -10.56 -17.50 11.45
CA ALA A 171 -11.29 -18.75 11.69
C ALA A 171 -12.66 -18.55 12.39
N LYS A 172 -12.84 -17.44 13.12
CA LYS A 172 -14.08 -17.11 13.82
C LYS A 172 -14.98 -16.12 13.07
N TYR A 173 -14.42 -15.32 12.16
CA TYR A 173 -15.08 -14.15 11.57
C TYR A 173 -15.01 -14.05 10.02
N ASP A 174 -14.32 -14.95 9.30
CA ASP A 174 -14.35 -15.05 7.82
C ASP A 174 -15.60 -15.78 7.31
#